data_AF-A0A067FHB8-F1
#
_entry.id   AF-A0A067FHB8-F1
#
_cell.length_a   1.000
_cell.length_b   1.000
_cell.length_c   1.000
_cell.angle_alpha   90.00
_cell.angle_beta   90.00
_cell.angle_gamma   90.00
#
_symmetry.space_group_name_H-M   'P 1'
#
loop_
_entity.id
_entity.type
_entity.pdbx_description
1 polymer ?
#
loop_
_entity_poly.entity_id
_entity_poly.type
_entity_poly.pdbx_seq_one_letter_code
_entity_poly.pdbx_strand_id
1 'polypeptide(L)'
;MDVKKIVVIVEDVDAARAALLWALQNLLRFGDVVTLLHVFPSLNSRNRKKLRLLRLKGYQLALSFKDICNDFFNTNVEIIVTEGDQEGARIAALVREIGASALVVGLHDRSFLHKLAMSHNDISSSFNCRVLAIKQPAASPQLRTQTSAATTPDRSSNLDFSLSQIEIDRLEVPDIPPPKIPYRICPNPSAIIWRSRKSRRKGSSRREAHL
;
A
#
# COMPACT_ATOMS: atom_id res chain seq x y z
N MET A 1 27.29 -1.39 -22.07
CA MET A 1 25.88 -1.51 -21.67
C MET A 1 25.76 -0.91 -20.29
N ASP A 2 24.82 0.00 -20.08
CA ASP A 2 24.70 0.69 -18.80
C ASP A 2 24.02 -0.22 -17.78
N VAL A 3 24.70 -0.46 -16.65
CA VAL A 3 24.18 -1.27 -15.54
C VAL A 3 22.95 -0.56 -14.96
N LYS A 4 21.81 -1.24 -14.95
CA LYS A 4 20.58 -0.68 -14.38
C LYS A 4 20.43 -1.09 -12.93
N LYS A 5 19.98 -0.13 -12.13
CA LYS A 5 19.54 -0.37 -10.76
C LYS A 5 18.02 -0.47 -10.73
N ILE A 6 17.50 -1.55 -10.17
CA ILE A 6 16.08 -1.84 -10.06
C ILE A 6 15.76 -1.92 -8.57
N VAL A 7 14.89 -1.06 -8.08
CA VAL A 7 14.46 -1.09 -6.67
C VAL A 7 13.13 -1.84 -6.58
N VAL A 8 13.03 -2.78 -5.65
CA VAL A 8 11.79 -3.52 -5.37
C VAL A 8 11.38 -3.26 -3.92
N ILE A 9 10.16 -2.79 -3.71
CA ILE A 9 9.59 -2.58 -2.37
C ILE A 9 9.22 -3.94 -1.77
N VAL A 10 9.78 -4.24 -0.60
CA VAL A 10 9.57 -5.49 0.13
C VAL A 10 8.54 -5.30 1.23
N GLU A 11 7.41 -5.98 1.10
CA GLU A 11 6.34 -6.03 2.09
C GLU A 11 5.99 -7.49 2.41
N ASP A 12 5.42 -7.74 3.59
CA ASP A 12 5.01 -9.08 4.02
C ASP A 12 3.63 -9.46 3.44
N VAL A 13 3.56 -9.46 2.10
CA VAL A 13 2.35 -9.69 1.31
C VAL A 13 2.72 -10.44 0.04
N ASP A 14 1.87 -11.38 -0.40
CA ASP A 14 2.10 -12.18 -1.61
C ASP A 14 2.22 -11.32 -2.88
N ALA A 15 1.49 -10.21 -2.94
CA ALA A 15 1.61 -9.23 -4.02
C ALA A 15 3.04 -8.69 -4.20
N ALA A 16 3.80 -8.50 -3.11
CA ALA A 16 5.18 -8.06 -3.18
C ALA A 16 6.11 -9.17 -3.70
N ARG A 17 5.85 -10.43 -3.34
CA ARG A 17 6.59 -11.60 -3.87
C ARG A 17 6.34 -11.77 -5.37
N ALA A 18 5.09 -11.64 -5.80
CA ALA A 18 4.72 -11.67 -7.21
C ALA A 18 5.36 -10.52 -8.00
N ALA A 19 5.42 -9.32 -7.42
CA ALA A 19 6.09 -8.17 -8.02
C ALA A 19 7.59 -8.39 -8.20
N LEU A 20 8.27 -9.01 -7.22
CA LEU A 20 9.67 -9.40 -7.35
C LEU A 20 9.86 -10.41 -8.48
N LEU A 21 9.10 -11.51 -8.48
CA LEU A 21 9.18 -12.54 -9.52
C LEU A 21 8.99 -11.94 -10.93
N TRP A 22 7.99 -11.07 -11.07
CA TRP A 22 7.76 -10.37 -12.33
C TRP A 22 8.97 -9.51 -12.74
N ALA A 23 9.55 -8.76 -11.80
CA ALA A 23 10.72 -7.93 -12.06
C ALA A 23 11.93 -8.75 -12.49
N LEU A 24 12.18 -9.89 -11.83
CA LEU A 24 13.27 -10.81 -12.15
C LEU A 24 13.13 -11.37 -13.58
N GLN A 25 11.90 -11.68 -14.02
CA GLN A 25 11.64 -12.25 -15.34
C GLN A 25 11.60 -11.22 -16.47
N ASN A 26 11.18 -9.98 -16.20
CA ASN A 26 10.87 -9.00 -17.26
C ASN A 26 11.86 -7.84 -17.35
N LEU A 27 12.46 -7.44 -16.23
CA LEU A 27 13.32 -6.25 -16.17
C LEU A 27 14.81 -6.60 -16.09
N LEU A 28 15.13 -7.74 -15.47
CA LEU A 28 16.49 -8.07 -15.10
C LEU A 28 17.31 -8.54 -16.30
N ARG A 29 18.46 -7.88 -16.51
CA ARG A 29 19.46 -8.28 -17.50
C ARG A 29 20.78 -8.61 -16.79
N PHE A 30 21.66 -9.31 -17.50
CA PHE A 30 22.99 -9.61 -16.98
C PHE A 30 23.74 -8.31 -16.61
N GLY A 31 24.22 -8.23 -15.37
CA GLY A 31 24.93 -7.09 -14.83
C GLY A 31 24.05 -6.10 -14.04
N ASP A 32 22.72 -6.19 -14.13
CA ASP A 32 21.82 -5.32 -13.36
C ASP A 32 21.88 -5.61 -11.85
N VAL A 33 21.55 -4.61 -11.05
CA VAL A 33 21.51 -4.67 -9.59
C VAL A 33 20.08 -4.53 -9.11
N VAL A 34 19.62 -5.50 -8.32
CA VAL A 34 18.30 -5.48 -7.68
C VAL A 34 18.47 -5.08 -6.23
N THR A 35 17.87 -3.96 -5.86
CA THR A 35 17.86 -3.47 -4.48
C THR A 35 16.52 -3.79 -3.84
N LEU A 36 16.53 -4.69 -2.85
CA LEU A 36 15.39 -5.04 -2.02
C LEU A 36 15.24 -4.00 -0.90
N LEU A 37 14.24 -3.13 -1.03
CA LEU A 37 13.99 -2.03 -0.11
C LEU A 37 12.81 -2.35 0.81
N HIS A 38 13.09 -2.61 2.09
CA HIS A 38 12.05 -2.71 3.11
C HIS A 38 11.94 -1.40 3.90
N VAL A 39 10.71 -0.92 4.05
CA VAL A 39 10.40 0.29 4.80
C VAL A 39 9.46 -0.03 5.96
N PHE A 40 9.96 0.13 7.17
CA PHE A 40 9.17 -0.07 8.38
C PHE A 40 8.62 1.27 8.89
N PRO A 41 7.42 1.28 9.50
CA PRO A 41 6.78 2.53 9.91
C PRO A 41 7.59 3.29 10.97
N SER A 42 7.69 4.61 10.82
CA SER A 42 8.22 5.46 11.88
C SER A 42 7.28 5.41 13.10
N LEU A 43 7.88 5.24 14.26
CA LEU A 43 7.18 5.23 15.54
C LEU A 43 7.40 6.57 16.22
N ASN A 44 6.31 7.25 16.57
CA ASN A 44 6.36 8.48 17.40
C ASN A 44 7.04 8.26 18.76
N SER A 45 7.25 7.01 19.18
CA SER A 45 7.95 6.63 20.40
C SER A 45 9.43 6.36 20.14
N ARG A 46 10.31 7.12 20.81
CA ARG A 46 11.78 6.98 20.78
C ARG A 46 12.31 5.69 21.45
N ASN A 47 11.53 4.62 21.51
CA ASN A 47 12.00 3.35 22.08
C ASN A 47 12.99 2.66 21.12
N ARG A 48 14.29 2.85 21.39
CA ARG A 48 15.40 2.28 20.60
C ARG A 48 15.33 0.76 20.47
N LYS A 49 14.84 0.04 21.49
CA LYS A 49 14.71 -1.43 21.44
C LYS A 49 13.65 -1.85 20.41
N LYS A 50 12.50 -1.16 20.41
CA LYS A 50 11.42 -1.40 19.44
C LYS A 50 11.88 -1.11 18.01
N LEU A 51 12.62 -0.01 17.81
CA LEU A 51 13.18 0.35 16.50
C LEU A 51 14.16 -0.70 15.98
N ARG A 52 15.07 -1.19 16.83
CA ARG A 52 16.01 -2.26 16.46
C ARG A 52 15.27 -3.54 16.06
N LEU A 53 14.23 -3.90 16.80
CA LEU A 53 13.41 -5.07 16.49
C LEU A 53 12.73 -4.95 15.12
N LEU A 54 12.16 -3.78 14.79
CA LEU A 54 11.55 -3.55 13.46
C LEU A 54 12.59 -3.65 12.33
N ARG A 55 13.78 -3.09 12.52
CA ARG A 55 14.88 -3.21 11.55
C ARG A 55 15.29 -4.67 11.33
N LEU A 56 15.42 -5.44 12.40
CA LEU A 56 15.76 -6.86 12.32
C LEU A 56 14.67 -7.66 11.59
N LYS A 57 13.39 -7.41 11.92
CA LYS A 57 12.26 -8.05 11.21
C LYS A 57 12.24 -7.69 9.72
N GLY A 58 12.47 -6.42 9.39
CA GLY A 58 12.55 -5.96 8.02
C GLY A 58 13.70 -6.59 7.24
N TYR A 59 14.85 -6.76 7.88
CA TYR A 59 16.00 -7.44 7.30
C TYR A 59 15.73 -8.94 7.07
N GLN A 60 15.12 -9.60 8.06
CA GLN A 60 14.71 -11.00 7.93
C GLN A 60 13.70 -11.21 6.79
N LEU A 61 12.75 -10.29 6.64
CA LEU A 61 11.80 -10.29 5.53
C LEU A 61 12.53 -10.16 4.19
N ALA A 62 13.44 -9.19 4.06
CA ALA A 62 14.22 -8.98 2.84
C ALA A 62 15.13 -10.17 2.51
N LEU A 63 15.67 -10.88 3.50
CA LEU A 63 16.38 -12.14 3.28
C LEU A 63 15.48 -13.20 2.64
N SER A 64 14.23 -13.34 3.10
CA SER A 64 13.29 -14.29 2.48
C SER A 64 12.96 -13.95 1.02
N PHE A 65 13.10 -12.68 0.61
CA PHE A 65 12.95 -12.24 -0.77
C PHE A 65 14.23 -12.50 -1.57
N LYS A 66 15.39 -12.32 -0.93
CA LYS A 66 16.68 -12.67 -1.54
C LYS A 66 16.76 -14.15 -1.90
N ASP A 67 16.16 -15.02 -1.08
CA ASP A 67 16.11 -16.46 -1.37
C ASP A 67 15.43 -16.75 -2.72
N ILE A 68 14.39 -15.99 -3.08
CA ILE A 68 13.71 -16.07 -4.39
C ILE A 68 14.63 -15.62 -5.53
N CYS A 69 15.48 -14.61 -5.28
CA CYS A 69 16.44 -14.17 -6.28
C CYS A 69 17.54 -15.21 -6.56
N ASN A 70 17.87 -16.07 -5.59
CA ASN A 70 18.91 -17.09 -5.77
C ASN A 70 18.56 -18.12 -6.85
N ASP A 71 17.27 -18.31 -7.14
CA ASP A 71 16.80 -19.17 -8.23
C ASP A 71 17.14 -18.58 -9.62
N PHE A 72 17.51 -17.30 -9.69
CA PHE A 72 17.92 -16.60 -10.90
C PHE A 72 19.45 -16.43 -10.93
N PHE A 73 20.10 -17.00 -11.94
CA PHE A 73 21.55 -16.92 -12.06
C PHE A 73 22.04 -15.48 -12.24
N ASN A 74 23.12 -15.13 -11.53
CA ASN A 74 23.89 -13.88 -11.68
C ASN A 74 23.17 -12.58 -11.29
N THR A 75 22.19 -12.63 -10.37
CA THR A 75 21.58 -11.41 -9.84
C THR A 75 22.43 -10.78 -8.74
N ASN A 76 22.84 -9.52 -8.91
CA ASN A 76 23.43 -8.74 -7.83
C ASN A 76 22.30 -8.20 -6.94
N VAL A 77 22.13 -8.75 -5.75
CA VAL A 77 21.06 -8.37 -4.83
C VAL A 77 21.62 -7.58 -3.65
N GLU A 78 21.11 -6.36 -3.48
CA GLU A 78 21.39 -5.49 -2.33
C GLU A 78 20.15 -5.43 -1.43
N ILE A 79 20.34 -5.39 -0.10
CA ILE A 79 19.25 -5.25 0.86
C ILE A 79 19.38 -3.92 1.58
N ILE A 80 18.32 -3.12 1.55
CA ILE A 80 18.23 -1.85 2.26
C ILE A 80 16.99 -1.87 3.16
N VAL A 81 17.19 -1.62 4.44
CA VAL A 81 16.12 -1.58 5.45
C VAL A 81 16.12 -0.21 6.11
N THR A 82 15.06 0.55 5.91
CA THR A 82 14.99 1.96 6.35
C THR A 82 13.68 2.29 7.04
N GLU A 83 13.73 3.33 7.87
CA GLU A 83 12.56 3.87 8.53
C GLU A 83 11.78 4.74 7.54
N GLY A 84 10.49 4.45 7.40
CA GLY A 84 9.59 5.17 6.51
C GLY A 84 8.91 6.33 7.17
N ASP A 85 8.64 7.34 6.35
CA ASP A 85 7.71 8.42 6.65
C ASP A 85 6.29 8.05 6.20
N GLN A 86 5.29 8.76 6.72
CA GLN A 86 3.88 8.53 6.35
C GLN A 86 3.59 8.94 4.91
N GLU A 87 4.38 9.86 4.36
CA GLU A 87 4.18 10.48 3.04
C GLU A 87 5.04 9.87 1.94
N GLY A 88 5.88 8.87 2.26
CA GLY A 88 6.73 8.16 1.30
C GLY A 88 7.85 8.99 0.65
N ALA A 89 8.10 10.21 1.12
CA ALA A 89 9.21 11.05 0.69
C ALA A 89 10.56 10.39 0.99
N ARG A 90 10.66 9.58 2.05
CA ARG A 90 11.89 8.83 2.36
C ARG A 90 12.22 7.82 1.26
N ILE A 91 11.20 7.15 0.73
CA ILE A 91 11.39 6.19 -0.37
C ILE A 91 11.78 6.93 -1.65
N ALA A 92 11.12 8.05 -1.97
CA ALA A 92 11.49 8.88 -3.12
C ALA A 92 12.93 9.38 -3.05
N ALA A 93 13.38 9.83 -1.87
CA ALA A 93 14.76 10.26 -1.66
C ALA A 93 15.76 9.11 -1.86
N LEU A 94 15.50 7.94 -1.28
CA LEU A 94 16.38 6.76 -1.41
C LEU A 94 16.46 6.25 -2.85
N VAL A 95 15.32 6.14 -3.53
CA VAL A 95 15.27 5.68 -4.93
C VAL A 95 16.06 6.62 -5.85
N ARG A 96 16.01 7.93 -5.57
CA ARG A 96 16.79 8.96 -6.27
C ARG A 96 18.28 8.87 -5.95
N GLU A 97 18.65 8.68 -4.69
CA GLU A 97 20.03 8.53 -4.24
C GLU A 97 20.69 7.28 -4.82
N ILE A 98 19.95 6.17 -4.86
CA ILE A 98 20.38 4.92 -5.50
C ILE A 98 20.62 5.15 -7.01
N GLY A 99 19.87 6.06 -7.64
CA GLY A 99 19.86 6.24 -9.08
C GLY A 99 19.11 5.11 -9.77
N ALA A 100 17.98 4.70 -9.19
CA ALA A 100 17.18 3.61 -9.73
C ALA A 100 16.63 3.97 -11.11
N SER A 101 16.66 3.00 -12.02
CA SER A 101 16.03 3.11 -13.34
C SER A 101 14.54 2.73 -13.29
N ALA A 102 14.18 1.83 -12.36
CA ALA A 102 12.82 1.39 -12.12
C ALA A 102 12.56 1.13 -10.62
N LEU A 103 11.35 1.43 -10.18
CA LEU A 103 10.80 1.11 -8.87
C LEU A 103 9.62 0.15 -9.06
N VAL A 104 9.69 -1.04 -8.48
CA VAL A 104 8.65 -2.06 -8.57
C VAL A 104 7.97 -2.25 -7.22
N VAL A 105 6.64 -2.26 -7.21
CA VAL A 105 5.82 -2.37 -6.00
C VAL A 105 4.69 -3.37 -6.22
N GLY A 106 4.39 -4.19 -5.21
CA GLY A 106 3.20 -5.04 -5.20
C GLY A 106 1.93 -4.24 -4.92
N LEU A 107 0.98 -4.23 -5.84
CA LEU A 107 -0.28 -3.52 -5.70
C LEU A 107 -1.28 -4.32 -4.85
N HIS A 108 -1.67 -3.73 -3.72
CA HIS A 108 -2.70 -4.26 -2.81
C HIS A 108 -3.29 -3.13 -1.95
N ASP A 109 -4.40 -3.40 -1.26
CA ASP A 109 -5.24 -2.41 -0.54
C ASP A 109 -4.53 -1.64 0.60
N ARG A 110 -3.35 -2.10 1.01
CA ARG A 110 -2.51 -1.45 2.04
C ARG A 110 -1.08 -1.20 1.58
N SER A 111 -0.85 -1.30 0.27
CA SER A 111 0.46 -1.10 -0.34
C SER A 111 1.00 0.28 -0.08
N PHE A 112 2.31 0.40 -0.14
CA PHE A 112 2.98 1.69 -0.14
C PHE A 112 2.39 2.67 -1.18
N LEU A 113 2.15 2.20 -2.41
CA LEU A 113 1.55 3.03 -3.46
C LEU A 113 0.12 3.48 -3.13
N HIS A 114 -0.69 2.61 -2.51
CA HIS A 114 -2.04 2.99 -2.08
C HIS A 114 -2.00 4.10 -1.02
N LYS A 115 -1.09 4.00 -0.04
CA LYS A 115 -0.90 5.03 0.98
C LYS A 115 -0.41 6.36 0.40
N LEU A 116 0.51 6.29 -0.57
CA LEU A 116 0.98 7.46 -1.32
C LEU A 116 -0.12 8.12 -2.15
N ALA A 117 -0.97 7.33 -2.82
CA ALA A 117 -2.05 7.89 -3.64
C ALA A 117 -3.09 8.63 -2.79
N MET A 118 -3.32 8.15 -1.56
CA MET A 118 -4.25 8.77 -0.61
C MET A 118 -3.68 10.01 0.10
N SER A 119 -2.36 10.26 0.06
CA SER A 119 -1.74 11.41 0.72
C SER A 119 -1.72 12.70 -0.13
N HIS A 120 -2.43 12.73 -1.27
CA HIS A 120 -2.57 13.89 -2.16
C HIS A 120 -1.26 14.50 -2.67
N ASN A 121 -0.19 13.71 -2.78
CA ASN A 121 1.06 14.12 -3.40
C ASN A 121 1.18 13.53 -4.80
N ASP A 122 1.65 14.35 -5.77
CA ASP A 122 1.89 13.91 -7.15
C ASP A 122 3.03 12.89 -7.22
N ILE A 123 2.69 11.60 -7.09
CA ILE A 123 3.62 10.45 -7.10
C ILE A 123 4.54 10.48 -8.31
N SER A 124 4.01 10.87 -9.48
CA SER A 124 4.72 10.88 -10.77
C SER A 124 5.90 11.88 -10.82
N SER A 125 5.84 12.98 -10.07
CA SER A 125 6.92 13.97 -9.97
C SER A 125 7.99 13.60 -8.93
N SER A 126 7.66 12.73 -7.98
CA SER A 126 8.54 12.46 -6.83
C SER A 126 9.70 11.51 -7.18
N PHE A 127 9.47 10.63 -8.15
CA PHE A 127 10.43 9.61 -8.60
C PHE A 127 11.00 9.96 -9.99
N ASN A 128 12.32 9.99 -10.11
CA ASN A 128 13.01 10.18 -11.40
C ASN A 128 13.11 8.88 -12.23
N CYS A 129 12.26 7.89 -11.95
CA CYS A 129 12.36 6.53 -12.49
C CYS A 129 11.00 5.95 -12.87
N ARG A 130 11.00 4.86 -13.65
CA ARG A 130 9.76 4.17 -14.02
C ARG A 130 9.17 3.46 -12.80
N VAL A 131 7.96 3.82 -12.37
CA VAL A 131 7.25 3.15 -11.28
C VAL A 131 6.31 2.08 -11.86
N LEU A 132 6.41 0.85 -11.37
CA LEU A 132 5.64 -0.30 -11.84
C LEU A 132 4.89 -0.91 -10.66
N ALA A 133 3.56 -0.89 -10.73
CA ALA A 133 2.68 -1.48 -9.73
C ALA A 133 2.19 -2.83 -10.27
N ILE A 134 2.58 -3.93 -9.62
CA ILE A 134 2.22 -5.28 -10.06
C ILE A 134 1.07 -5.79 -9.21
N LYS A 135 -0.09 -5.98 -9.83
CA LYS A 135 -1.25 -6.61 -9.21
C LYS A 135 -1.05 -8.12 -9.19
N GLN A 136 -1.31 -8.75 -8.05
CA GLN A 136 -1.38 -10.20 -7.99
C GLN A 136 -2.58 -10.67 -8.85
N PRO A 137 -2.40 -11.62 -9.77
CA PRO A 137 -3.51 -12.18 -10.52
C PRO A 137 -4.51 -12.76 -9.53
N ALA A 138 -5.78 -12.35 -9.63
CA ALA A 138 -6.82 -12.91 -8.79
C ALA A 138 -6.84 -14.42 -9.03
N ALA A 139 -6.73 -15.22 -7.96
CA ALA A 139 -7.06 -16.63 -8.04
C ALA A 139 -8.43 -16.72 -8.70
N SER A 140 -8.55 -17.52 -9.76
CA SER A 140 -9.80 -17.73 -10.47
C SER A 140 -10.93 -17.94 -9.46
N PRO A 141 -12.12 -17.35 -9.66
CA PRO A 141 -13.22 -17.57 -8.74
C PRO A 141 -13.54 -19.06 -8.78
N GLN A 142 -13.12 -19.78 -7.74
CA GLN A 142 -13.55 -21.14 -7.52
C GLN A 142 -15.07 -21.11 -7.44
N LEU A 143 -15.73 -21.62 -8.49
CA LEU A 143 -17.14 -21.97 -8.43
C LEU A 143 -17.30 -22.84 -7.19
N ARG A 144 -18.05 -22.33 -6.20
CA ARG A 144 -18.43 -23.08 -5.01
C ARG A 144 -19.19 -24.33 -5.47
N THR A 145 -18.49 -25.46 -5.50
CA THR A 145 -19.14 -26.76 -5.62
C THR A 145 -18.94 -27.43 -4.28
N GLN A 146 -20.04 -27.53 -3.52
CA GLN A 146 -20.12 -28.29 -2.29
C GLN A 146 -19.86 -29.76 -2.63
N THR A 147 -18.85 -30.40 -2.01
CA THR A 147 -18.96 -31.74 -1.41
C THR A 147 -17.67 -32.13 -0.68
N SER A 148 -17.86 -32.86 0.41
CA SER A 148 -16.95 -33.25 1.49
C SER A 148 -15.75 -34.11 1.10
N ALA A 149 -14.65 -33.97 1.84
CA ALA A 149 -13.86 -35.03 2.52
C ALA A 149 -12.36 -34.64 2.64
N ALA A 150 -11.77 -34.99 3.78
CA ALA A 150 -10.42 -34.64 4.20
C ALA A 150 -9.32 -35.47 3.51
N THR A 151 -8.19 -34.86 3.13
CA THR A 151 -6.84 -35.45 3.29
C THR A 151 -5.73 -34.38 3.15
N THR A 152 -4.78 -34.43 4.08
CA THR A 152 -3.38 -33.89 4.16
C THR A 152 -2.81 -32.97 3.06
N PRO A 153 -2.10 -31.86 3.40
CA PRO A 153 -1.40 -31.05 2.42
C PRO A 153 0.01 -31.61 2.20
N ASP A 154 0.22 -32.29 1.07
CA ASP A 154 1.56 -32.59 0.59
C ASP A 154 2.17 -31.38 -0.12
N ARG A 155 3.44 -31.18 0.24
CA ARG A 155 4.35 -30.12 -0.14
C ARG A 155 4.79 -30.27 -1.59
N SER A 156 4.07 -29.66 -2.51
CA SER A 156 4.57 -29.31 -3.85
C SER A 156 3.67 -28.24 -4.49
N SER A 157 3.92 -26.97 -4.16
CA SER A 157 3.35 -25.87 -4.92
C SER A 157 4.05 -25.82 -6.27
N ASN A 158 3.50 -26.55 -7.25
CA ASN A 158 3.75 -26.32 -8.67
C ASN A 158 3.28 -24.90 -8.98
N LEU A 159 4.23 -23.96 -9.05
CA LEU A 159 4.01 -22.56 -9.38
C LEU A 159 3.87 -22.41 -10.91
N ASP A 160 2.90 -23.08 -11.52
CA ASP A 160 2.51 -22.80 -12.91
C ASP A 160 1.60 -21.56 -12.93
N PHE A 161 2.22 -20.40 -12.70
CA PHE A 161 1.59 -19.10 -12.87
C PHE A 161 1.66 -18.71 -14.35
N SER A 162 0.57 -18.96 -15.08
CA SER A 162 0.38 -18.45 -16.44
C SER A 162 0.26 -16.92 -16.41
N LEU A 163 1.40 -16.25 -16.58
CA LEU A 163 1.60 -14.79 -16.56
C LEU A 163 1.07 -14.08 -17.82
N SER A 164 -0.18 -14.33 -18.20
CA SER A 164 -0.76 -13.78 -19.43
C SER A 164 -1.60 -12.51 -19.25
N GLN A 165 -1.83 -12.04 -18.02
CA GLN A 165 -2.60 -10.82 -17.78
C GLN A 165 -1.90 -9.90 -16.79
N ILE A 166 -1.00 -9.07 -17.31
CA ILE A 166 -0.49 -7.91 -16.59
C ILE A 166 -1.01 -6.70 -17.34
N GLU A 167 -2.15 -6.20 -16.86
CA GLU A 167 -2.72 -4.95 -17.30
C GLU A 167 -1.84 -3.83 -16.76
N ILE A 168 -1.05 -3.22 -17.65
CA ILE A 168 -0.22 -2.06 -17.33
C ILE A 168 -1.17 -0.86 -17.33
N ASP A 169 -1.85 -0.67 -16.21
CA ASP A 169 -2.74 0.48 -16.05
C ASP A 169 -1.94 1.69 -15.57
N ARG A 170 -2.16 2.85 -16.20
CA ARG A 170 -1.66 4.11 -15.66
C ARG A 170 -2.46 4.40 -14.40
N LEU A 171 -1.79 4.80 -13.30
CA LEU A 171 -2.47 5.28 -12.10
C LEU A 171 -3.21 6.58 -12.45
N GLU A 172 -4.42 6.43 -12.96
CA GLU A 172 -5.35 7.53 -13.14
C GLU A 172 -6.00 7.80 -11.78
N VAL A 173 -5.67 8.95 -11.20
CA VAL A 173 -6.42 9.50 -10.08
C VAL A 173 -7.84 9.70 -10.59
N PRO A 174 -8.88 9.13 -9.95
CA PRO A 174 -10.25 9.42 -10.35
C PRO A 174 -10.44 10.92 -10.30
N ASP A 175 -10.78 11.53 -11.44
CA ASP A 175 -11.19 12.93 -11.48
C ASP A 175 -12.39 13.06 -10.53
N ILE A 176 -12.14 13.58 -9.33
CA ILE A 176 -13.19 13.90 -8.37
C ILE A 176 -13.99 15.01 -9.06
N PRO A 177 -15.23 14.76 -9.50
CA PRO A 177 -16.00 15.81 -10.13
C PRO A 177 -16.13 16.94 -9.10
N PRO A 178 -15.94 18.22 -9.51
CA PRO A 178 -16.10 19.33 -8.59
C PRO A 178 -17.48 19.21 -7.93
N PRO A 179 -17.59 19.48 -6.60
CA PRO A 179 -18.85 19.34 -5.90
C PRO A 179 -19.92 20.15 -6.65
N LYS A 180 -20.99 19.48 -7.08
CA LYS A 180 -22.06 20.05 -7.92
C LYS A 180 -22.84 21.19 -7.28
N ILE A 181 -22.46 21.63 -6.09
CA ILE A 181 -23.12 22.68 -5.36
C ILE A 181 -22.04 23.50 -4.63
N PRO A 182 -21.82 24.77 -5.00
CA PRO A 182 -21.12 25.67 -4.11
C PRO A 182 -21.99 25.83 -2.86
N TYR A 183 -21.57 25.24 -1.75
CA TYR A 183 -22.15 25.56 -0.45
C TYR A 183 -21.97 27.06 -0.26
N ARG A 184 -23.06 27.83 -0.38
CA ARG A 184 -23.11 29.18 0.14
C ARG A 184 -22.97 29.05 1.64
N ILE A 185 -21.74 29.19 2.13
CA ILE A 185 -21.47 29.53 3.52
C ILE A 185 -22.38 30.75 3.78
N CYS A 186 -23.40 30.56 4.62
CA CYS A 186 -24.40 31.57 4.89
C CYS A 186 -23.67 32.86 5.28
N PRO A 187 -23.78 33.96 4.50
CA PRO A 187 -22.99 35.17 4.72
C PRO A 187 -23.48 35.98 5.93
N ASN A 188 -24.36 35.40 6.77
CA ASN A 188 -24.89 36.06 7.95
C ASN A 188 -24.95 35.08 9.14
N PRO A 189 -24.16 35.30 10.21
CA PRO A 189 -24.22 34.50 11.43
C PRO A 189 -25.57 34.60 12.17
N SER A 190 -26.43 35.56 11.82
CA SER A 190 -27.77 35.73 12.40
C SER A 190 -28.85 34.84 11.79
N ALA A 191 -28.60 34.18 10.65
CA ALA A 191 -29.59 33.32 9.97
C ALA A 191 -29.72 31.92 10.60
N ILE A 192 -28.81 31.57 11.53
CA ILE A 192 -28.91 30.33 12.30
C ILE A 192 -29.93 30.55 13.42
N ILE A 193 -31.21 30.42 13.08
CA ILE A 193 -32.30 30.43 14.06
C ILE A 193 -32.22 29.13 14.86
N TRP A 194 -31.45 29.16 15.95
CA TRP A 194 -31.55 28.15 17.00
C TRP A 194 -32.94 28.25 17.61
N ARG A 195 -33.89 27.41 17.16
CA ARG A 195 -35.16 27.24 17.87
C ARG A 195 -34.86 26.54 19.19
N SER A 196 -34.56 27.32 20.22
CA SER A 196 -34.54 26.82 21.60
C SER A 196 -35.97 26.39 21.95
N ARG A 197 -36.21 25.08 22.03
CA ARG A 197 -37.47 24.56 22.57
C ARG A 197 -37.54 24.95 24.04
N LYS A 198 -38.38 25.94 24.37
CA LYS A 198 -38.78 26.23 25.75
C LYS A 198 -39.39 24.96 26.35
N SER A 199 -38.69 24.40 27.35
CA SER A 199 -39.21 23.33 28.19
C SER A 199 -40.47 23.82 28.90
N ARG A 200 -41.62 23.24 28.54
CA ARG A 200 -42.92 23.56 29.12
C ARG A 200 -42.96 22.94 30.52
N ARG A 201 -42.73 23.76 31.56
CA ARG A 201 -42.92 23.36 32.96
C ARG A 201 -44.35 22.82 33.13
N LYS A 202 -44.45 21.59 33.60
CA LYS A 202 -45.69 20.85 33.88
C LYS A 202 -46.38 21.53 35.08
N GLY A 203 -47.41 22.32 34.80
CA GLY A 203 -48.28 22.90 35.83
C GLY A 203 -49.02 21.80 36.57
N SER A 204 -48.97 21.86 37.90
CA SER A 204 -49.67 21.00 38.84
C SER A 204 -51.18 21.17 38.72
N SER A 205 -51.88 20.10 38.35
CA SER A 205 -53.34 19.99 38.51
C SER A 205 -53.65 19.22 39.78
N ARG A 206 -54.16 19.91 40.81
CA ARG A 206 -54.94 19.31 41.90
C ARG A 206 -56.20 20.15 42.13
N ARG A 207 -57.30 19.57 41.65
CA ARG A 207 -58.68 19.51 42.19
C ARG A 207 -59.21 20.72 42.96
N GLU A 208 -60.37 21.20 42.51
CA GLU A 208 -61.56 21.35 43.36
C GLU A 208 -62.81 21.21 42.49
N ALA A 209 -63.72 20.33 42.93
CA ALA A 209 -65.03 20.12 42.36
C ALA A 209 -66.04 20.70 43.35
N HIS A 210 -66.94 21.55 42.89
CA HIS A 210 -68.14 21.94 43.62
C HIS A 210 -69.31 22.12 42.65
N LEU A 211 -70.44 21.58 43.11
CA LEU A 211 -71.80 21.53 42.55
C LEU A 211 -72.09 20.34 41.63
#